data_AF-A0A969AY62-F1
#
_entry.id   AF-A0A969AY62-F1
#
_cell.length_a   1.000
_cell.length_b   1.000
_cell.length_c   1.000
_cell.angle_alpha   90.00
_cell.angle_beta   90.00
_cell.angle_gamma   90.00
#
_symmetry.space_group_name_H-M   'P 1'
#
loop_
_entity.id
_entity.type
_entity.pdbx_description
1 polymer ?
#
loop_
_entity_poly.entity_id
_entity_poly.type
_entity_poly.pdbx_seq_one_letter_code
_entity_poly.pdbx_strand_id
1 'polypeptide(L)'
;AGQLLLKAEGLHHPECWPQLIDYYQGNPQYLKGITHLIHELMGGNTAEFCAQASFMIGPIKTALKEIFARLSTMEKEMLYWLTSKAEPVSLSMLTADTPPQLATQDLLMLLDALKQRSLLNILQRDGQSWFTLKPMIADYVTSRFIAQFRENDAAPRFGSGQQLSPQGGGIRLTAAKLAPVNLSPWFQNHFQPGWQALDRLFEGSATPAWRFRSTFNLRDGRVIKRFKRIPFDQAKARHVALVVAISREGDQSIRISVQAQPANITELLPVSLALNLLDADATVLASVETQEEDLFIQLPDFYGEPGEQFNIQLSNAYANHTEAFVL
;
A
#
# COMPACT_ATOMS: atom_id res chain seq x y z
N ALA A 1 -1.56 36.62 7.46
CA ALA A 1 -0.15 36.54 7.04
C ALA A 1 0.00 36.00 5.61
N GLY A 2 -0.50 34.79 5.30
CA GLY A 2 -0.37 34.19 3.96
C GLY A 2 -0.88 35.05 2.79
N GLN A 3 -2.07 35.64 2.91
CA GLN A 3 -2.60 36.51 1.85
C GLN A 3 -1.75 37.77 1.60
N LEU A 4 -1.17 38.35 2.66
CA LEU A 4 -0.30 39.52 2.52
C LEU A 4 1.01 39.16 1.81
N LEU A 5 1.54 37.95 2.05
CA LEU A 5 2.70 37.42 1.35
C LEU A 5 2.38 37.21 -0.13
N LEU A 6 1.32 36.48 -0.46
CA LEU A 6 0.94 36.22 -1.86
C LEU A 6 0.66 37.52 -2.63
N LYS A 7 0.08 38.53 -1.96
CA LYS A 7 -0.11 39.87 -2.51
C LYS A 7 1.21 40.61 -2.73
N ALA A 8 2.13 40.55 -1.77
CA ALA A 8 3.44 41.22 -1.87
C ALA A 8 4.30 40.65 -2.99
N GLU A 9 4.10 39.36 -3.31
CA GLU A 9 4.80 38.68 -4.39
C GLU A 9 4.15 38.90 -5.78
N GLY A 10 3.10 39.72 -5.88
CA GLY A 10 2.55 40.15 -7.18
C GLY A 10 1.77 39.08 -7.96
N LEU A 11 1.21 38.08 -7.27
CA LEU A 11 0.37 37.07 -7.91
C LEU A 11 -0.99 37.65 -8.38
N HIS A 12 -1.49 37.16 -9.50
CA HIS A 12 -2.79 37.55 -10.08
C HIS A 12 -3.88 36.55 -9.68
N HIS A 13 -5.16 36.93 -9.82
CA HIS A 13 -6.33 36.08 -9.54
C HIS A 13 -6.44 35.58 -8.07
N PRO A 14 -6.67 36.46 -7.08
CA PRO A 14 -6.59 36.13 -5.65
C PRO A 14 -7.63 35.11 -5.14
N GLU A 15 -8.59 34.73 -5.97
CA GLU A 15 -9.65 33.78 -5.64
C GLU A 15 -9.10 32.42 -5.17
N CYS A 16 -7.94 32.00 -5.69
CA CYS A 16 -7.32 30.74 -5.28
C CYS A 16 -6.42 30.85 -4.03
N TRP A 17 -6.06 32.04 -3.59
CA TRP A 17 -5.13 32.19 -2.46
C TRP A 17 -5.55 31.45 -1.18
N PRO A 18 -6.84 31.40 -0.79
CA PRO A 18 -7.26 30.59 0.35
C PRO A 18 -6.91 29.11 0.22
N GLN A 19 -7.04 28.51 -0.97
CA GLN A 19 -6.72 27.11 -1.22
C GLN A 19 -5.22 26.85 -1.07
N LEU A 20 -4.37 27.72 -1.63
CA LEU A 20 -2.91 27.62 -1.46
C LEU A 20 -2.50 27.80 0.00
N ILE A 21 -3.08 28.77 0.69
CA ILE A 21 -2.78 29.02 2.11
C ILE A 21 -3.21 27.84 2.97
N ASP A 22 -4.37 27.26 2.71
CA ASP A 22 -4.83 26.07 3.43
C ASP A 22 -3.95 24.86 3.13
N TYR A 23 -3.64 24.61 1.86
CA TYR A 23 -2.78 23.51 1.45
C TYR A 23 -1.41 23.56 2.13
N TYR A 24 -0.73 24.71 2.03
CA TYR A 24 0.58 24.95 2.65
C TYR A 24 0.51 25.28 4.14
N GLN A 25 -0.70 25.29 4.74
CA GLN A 25 -0.96 25.64 6.14
C GLN A 25 -0.30 26.97 6.56
N GLY A 26 -0.27 27.93 5.65
CA GLY A 26 0.31 29.26 5.85
C GLY A 26 1.84 29.30 5.96
N ASN A 27 2.56 28.21 5.66
CA ASN A 27 4.02 28.17 5.74
C ASN A 27 4.67 29.16 4.74
N PRO A 28 5.36 30.22 5.22
CA PRO A 28 5.91 31.25 4.34
C PRO A 28 6.95 30.74 3.35
N GLN A 29 7.74 29.72 3.71
CA GLN A 29 8.75 29.15 2.84
C GLN A 29 8.10 28.43 1.65
N TYR A 30 7.06 27.65 1.92
CA TYR A 30 6.33 26.93 0.88
C TYR A 30 5.52 27.88 0.01
N LEU A 31 4.89 28.88 0.61
CA LEU A 31 4.17 29.92 -0.12
C LEU A 31 5.11 30.72 -1.04
N LYS A 32 6.33 31.03 -0.62
CA LYS A 32 7.33 31.66 -1.50
C LYS A 32 7.79 30.73 -2.62
N GLY A 33 8.05 29.46 -2.29
CA GLY A 33 8.46 28.46 -3.28
C GLY A 33 7.42 28.28 -4.38
N ILE A 34 6.13 28.20 -4.03
CA ILE A 34 5.08 28.06 -5.03
C ILE A 34 4.88 29.33 -5.85
N THR A 35 4.94 30.51 -5.23
CA THR A 35 4.87 31.80 -5.91
C THR A 35 5.92 31.90 -7.02
N HIS A 36 7.16 31.52 -6.73
CA HIS A 36 8.24 31.53 -7.72
C HIS A 36 7.91 30.62 -8.91
N LEU A 37 7.43 29.41 -8.64
CA LEU A 37 7.03 28.46 -9.67
C LEU A 37 5.85 28.96 -10.53
N ILE A 38 4.86 29.61 -9.92
CA ILE A 38 3.71 30.20 -10.65
C ILE A 38 4.18 31.36 -11.54
N HIS A 39 5.13 32.18 -11.09
CA HIS A 39 5.71 33.22 -11.93
C HIS A 39 6.49 32.65 -13.11
N GLU A 40 7.36 31.67 -12.85
CA GLU A 40 8.21 31.08 -13.89
C GLU A 40 7.41 30.32 -14.96
N LEU A 41 6.39 29.56 -14.55
CA LEU A 41 5.66 28.67 -15.46
C LEU A 41 4.36 29.25 -16.01
N MET A 42 3.74 30.19 -15.28
CA MET A 42 2.39 30.69 -15.59
C MET A 42 2.29 32.22 -15.54
N GLY A 43 3.43 32.93 -15.51
CA GLY A 43 3.46 34.39 -15.52
C GLY A 43 2.68 35.05 -14.38
N GLY A 44 2.57 34.37 -13.23
CA GLY A 44 1.86 34.88 -12.06
C GLY A 44 0.36 34.57 -12.03
N ASN A 45 -0.17 33.80 -12.98
CA ASN A 45 -1.59 33.42 -13.03
C ASN A 45 -1.91 32.27 -12.07
N THR A 46 -2.45 32.59 -10.89
CA THR A 46 -2.80 31.55 -9.90
C THR A 46 -4.04 30.73 -10.28
N ALA A 47 -4.94 31.25 -11.13
CA ALA A 47 -6.10 30.47 -11.56
C ALA A 47 -5.70 29.26 -12.41
N GLU A 48 -4.70 29.44 -13.28
CA GLU A 48 -4.13 28.34 -14.08
C GLU A 48 -3.46 27.28 -13.21
N PHE A 49 -2.73 27.70 -12.17
CA PHE A 49 -2.14 26.76 -11.22
C PHE A 49 -3.20 25.97 -10.46
N CYS A 50 -4.27 26.64 -10.04
CA CYS A 50 -5.29 26.02 -9.22
C CYS A 50 -6.26 25.11 -9.98
N ALA A 51 -6.27 25.21 -11.30
CA ALA A 51 -6.94 24.25 -12.16
C ALA A 51 -6.20 22.89 -12.21
N GLN A 52 -4.97 22.80 -11.69
CA GLN A 52 -4.20 21.55 -11.67
C GLN A 52 -4.65 20.59 -10.57
N ALA A 53 -4.42 19.30 -10.80
CA ALA A 53 -4.81 18.23 -9.88
C ALA A 53 -3.90 18.08 -8.65
N SER A 54 -2.74 18.76 -8.58
CA SER A 54 -1.84 18.68 -7.43
C SER A 54 -1.10 19.97 -7.17
N PHE A 55 -0.98 20.32 -5.89
CA PHE A 55 -0.15 21.43 -5.40
C PHE A 55 1.20 20.98 -4.83
N MET A 56 1.58 19.71 -5.05
CA MET A 56 2.84 19.14 -4.59
C MET A 56 4.02 19.59 -5.47
N ILE A 57 4.87 20.47 -4.94
CA ILE A 57 6.10 20.93 -5.63
C ILE A 57 7.32 20.08 -5.27
N GLY A 58 8.32 20.07 -6.16
CA GLY A 58 9.54 19.27 -6.03
C GLY A 58 10.28 19.41 -4.68
N PRO A 59 10.61 20.63 -4.21
CA PRO A 59 11.29 20.83 -2.93
C PRO A 59 10.51 20.26 -1.74
N ILE A 60 9.18 20.41 -1.73
CA ILE A 60 8.32 19.88 -0.66
C ILE A 60 8.30 18.37 -0.73
N LYS A 61 8.11 17.80 -1.93
CA LYS A 61 8.14 16.34 -2.14
C LYS A 61 9.44 15.72 -1.63
N THR A 62 10.58 16.36 -1.90
CA THR A 62 11.90 15.90 -1.42
C THR A 62 11.99 15.97 0.11
N ALA A 63 11.60 17.08 0.72
CA ALA A 63 11.60 17.22 2.18
C ALA A 63 10.69 16.18 2.86
N LEU A 64 9.49 15.96 2.31
CA LEU A 64 8.56 14.94 2.80
C LEU A 64 9.11 13.53 2.61
N LYS A 65 9.83 13.26 1.51
CA LYS A 65 10.52 11.97 1.30
C LYS A 65 11.54 11.68 2.40
N GLU A 66 12.36 12.67 2.76
CA GLU A 66 13.35 12.51 3.84
C GLU A 66 12.70 12.33 5.21
N ILE A 67 11.67 13.12 5.53
CA ILE A 67 10.92 12.96 6.78
C ILE A 67 10.30 11.56 6.82
N PHE A 68 9.63 11.15 5.76
CA PHE A 68 8.94 9.88 5.67
C PHE A 68 9.89 8.70 5.80
N ALA A 69 11.08 8.75 5.20
CA ALA A 69 12.10 7.70 5.32
C ALA A 69 12.47 7.43 6.79
N ARG A 70 12.61 8.50 7.60
CA ARG A 70 12.99 8.42 9.02
C ARG A 70 11.87 8.02 9.97
N LEU A 71 10.62 7.93 9.49
CA LEU A 71 9.51 7.51 10.32
C LEU A 71 9.64 6.03 10.66
N SER A 72 9.30 5.70 11.91
CA SER A 72 9.09 4.32 12.30
C SER A 72 7.99 3.69 11.46
N THR A 73 7.99 2.36 11.41
CA THR A 73 6.94 1.64 10.69
C THR A 73 5.54 2.02 11.23
N MET A 74 5.40 2.18 12.55
CA MET A 74 4.11 2.52 13.20
C MET A 74 3.62 3.92 12.82
N GLU A 75 4.53 4.88 12.71
CA GLU A 75 4.22 6.23 12.22
C GLU A 75 3.76 6.20 10.78
N LYS A 76 4.48 5.51 9.88
CA LYS A 76 4.11 5.35 8.47
C LYS A 76 2.70 4.75 8.34
N GLU A 77 2.39 3.71 9.12
CA GLU A 77 1.08 3.05 9.10
C GLU A 77 -0.05 3.92 9.64
N MET A 78 0.19 4.70 10.68
CA MET A 78 -0.78 5.68 11.18
C MET A 78 -1.07 6.75 10.13
N LEU A 79 -0.05 7.20 9.38
CA LEU A 79 -0.26 8.14 8.28
C LEU A 79 -1.12 7.54 7.16
N TYR A 80 -0.84 6.33 6.70
CA TYR A 80 -1.68 5.65 5.70
C TYR A 80 -3.12 5.50 6.20
N TRP A 81 -3.30 5.15 7.48
CA TRP A 81 -4.63 5.01 8.07
C TRP A 81 -5.39 6.33 8.13
N LEU A 82 -4.76 7.41 8.62
CA LEU A 82 -5.40 8.72 8.67
C LEU A 82 -5.74 9.24 7.27
N THR A 83 -4.89 8.99 6.28
CA THR A 83 -5.14 9.36 4.88
C THR A 83 -6.38 8.67 4.31
N SER A 84 -6.67 7.46 4.80
CA SER A 84 -7.81 6.67 4.35
C SER A 84 -9.16 7.12 4.93
N LYS A 85 -9.14 7.97 5.95
CA LYS A 85 -10.34 8.52 6.58
C LYS A 85 -10.68 9.84 5.89
N ALA A 86 -11.88 9.92 5.32
CA ALA A 86 -12.36 11.14 4.65
C ALA A 86 -12.61 12.30 5.64
N GLU A 87 -12.85 11.97 6.91
CA GLU A 87 -13.16 12.94 7.97
C GLU A 87 -12.12 12.88 9.10
N PRO A 88 -11.91 14.00 9.83
CA PRO A 88 -11.12 14.00 11.05
C PRO A 88 -11.60 12.93 12.02
N VAL A 89 -10.66 12.38 12.80
CA VAL A 89 -10.93 11.23 13.67
C VAL A 89 -10.69 11.60 15.13
N SER A 90 -11.59 11.23 16.04
CA SER A 90 -11.38 11.44 17.48
C SER A 90 -10.43 10.42 18.10
N LEU A 91 -9.92 10.70 19.31
CA LEU A 91 -9.11 9.73 20.05
C LEU A 91 -9.89 8.44 20.36
N SER A 92 -11.19 8.55 20.66
CA SER A 92 -12.03 7.39 20.94
C SER A 92 -12.21 6.48 19.72
N MET A 93 -12.39 7.07 18.53
CA MET A 93 -12.43 6.33 17.27
C MET A 93 -11.08 5.68 16.96
N LEU A 94 -9.98 6.41 17.19
CA LEU A 94 -8.63 5.85 17.07
C LEU A 94 -8.46 4.63 17.97
N THR A 95 -8.85 4.71 19.25
CA THR A 95 -8.73 3.58 20.19
C THR A 95 -9.61 2.39 19.80
N ALA A 96 -10.81 2.63 19.25
CA ALA A 96 -11.72 1.58 18.82
C ALA A 96 -11.23 0.87 17.53
N ASP A 97 -10.64 1.63 16.61
CA ASP A 97 -10.11 1.11 15.35
C ASP A 97 -8.65 0.62 15.47
N THR A 98 -8.01 0.81 16.63
CA THR A 98 -6.71 0.23 16.95
C THR A 98 -6.87 -1.16 17.58
N PRO A 99 -5.95 -2.10 17.30
CA PRO A 99 -6.02 -3.42 17.88
C PRO A 99 -5.96 -3.35 19.42
N PRO A 100 -6.69 -4.22 20.14
CA PRO A 100 -6.85 -4.13 21.60
C PRO A 100 -5.55 -4.32 22.39
N GLN A 101 -4.48 -4.85 21.78
CA GLN A 101 -3.19 -5.01 22.44
C GLN A 101 -2.35 -3.71 22.38
N LEU A 102 -2.72 -2.69 21.58
CA LEU A 102 -2.01 -1.41 21.55
C LEU A 102 -2.44 -0.61 22.77
N ALA A 103 -1.54 -0.46 23.73
CA ALA A 103 -1.83 0.33 24.91
C ALA A 103 -2.15 1.78 24.49
N THR A 104 -3.14 2.40 25.15
CA THR A 104 -3.49 3.80 24.89
C THR A 104 -2.28 4.73 25.02
N GLN A 105 -1.35 4.41 25.93
CA GLN A 105 -0.10 5.15 26.08
C GLN A 105 0.77 5.14 24.81
N ASP A 106 0.93 3.98 24.16
CA ASP A 106 1.73 3.85 22.94
C ASP A 106 1.08 4.59 21.77
N LEU A 107 -0.25 4.55 21.68
CA LEU A 107 -1.02 5.34 20.72
C LEU A 107 -0.79 6.85 20.95
N LEU A 108 -0.80 7.31 22.21
CA LEU A 108 -0.55 8.72 22.53
C LEU A 108 0.89 9.13 22.20
N MET A 109 1.88 8.29 22.51
CA MET A 109 3.29 8.54 22.14
C MET A 109 3.46 8.63 20.63
N LEU A 110 2.80 7.75 19.88
CA LEU A 110 2.78 7.75 18.42
C LEU A 110 2.18 9.05 17.86
N LEU A 111 1.02 9.46 18.37
CA LEU A 111 0.38 10.71 17.95
C LEU A 111 1.23 11.93 18.31
N ASP A 112 1.88 11.93 19.48
CA ASP A 112 2.79 13.02 19.86
C ASP A 112 4.01 13.06 18.94
N ALA A 113 4.62 11.91 18.63
CA ALA A 113 5.73 11.82 17.68
C ALA A 113 5.39 12.41 16.30
N LEU A 114 4.21 12.08 15.76
CA LEU A 114 3.73 12.63 14.49
C LEU A 114 3.41 14.13 14.58
N LYS A 115 2.87 14.59 15.72
CA LYS A 115 2.62 16.00 15.99
C LYS A 115 3.93 16.80 16.06
N GLN A 116 4.96 16.31 16.76
CA GLN A 116 6.27 16.97 16.87
C GLN A 116 6.94 17.14 15.51
N ARG A 117 6.77 16.16 14.62
CA ARG A 117 7.22 16.21 13.22
C ARG A 117 6.32 17.07 12.32
N SER A 118 5.31 17.73 12.89
CA SER A 118 4.38 18.61 12.18
C SER A 118 3.56 17.92 11.08
N LEU A 119 3.32 16.60 11.19
CA LEU A 119 2.61 15.80 10.19
C LEU A 119 1.09 15.77 10.40
N LEU A 120 0.65 16.00 11.64
CA LEU A 120 -0.77 16.05 12.00
C LEU A 120 -1.30 17.48 12.03
N ASN A 121 -2.61 17.59 11.79
CA ASN A 121 -3.44 18.71 12.16
C ASN A 121 -4.41 18.25 13.26
N ILE A 122 -4.53 19.04 14.33
CA ILE A 122 -5.39 18.72 15.47
C ILE A 122 -6.44 19.81 15.58
N LEU A 123 -7.68 19.44 15.32
CA LEU A 123 -8.85 20.31 15.39
C LEU A 123 -9.52 20.15 16.75
N GLN A 124 -10.01 21.25 17.32
CA GLN A 124 -10.85 21.22 18.51
C GLN A 124 -12.30 21.42 18.09
N ARG A 125 -13.17 20.45 18.40
CA ARG A 125 -14.62 20.52 18.16
C ARG A 125 -15.34 19.98 19.38
N ASP A 126 -16.28 20.74 19.93
CA ASP A 126 -17.12 20.35 21.07
C ASP A 126 -16.33 19.83 22.29
N GLY A 127 -15.18 20.45 22.57
CA GLY A 127 -14.30 20.04 23.69
C GLY A 127 -13.51 18.75 23.45
N GLN A 128 -13.55 18.19 22.24
CA GLN A 128 -12.79 17.01 21.84
C GLN A 128 -11.73 17.34 20.78
N SER A 129 -10.62 16.61 20.84
CA SER A 129 -9.55 16.68 19.86
C SER A 129 -9.81 15.72 18.70
N TRP A 130 -9.71 16.23 17.49
CA TRP A 130 -9.89 15.53 16.23
C TRP A 130 -8.60 15.58 15.43
N PHE A 131 -8.10 14.43 15.02
CA PHE A 131 -6.83 14.27 14.33
C PHE A 131 -7.08 14.09 12.84
N THR A 132 -6.30 14.80 12.04
CA THR A 132 -6.21 14.60 10.59
C THR A 132 -4.78 14.85 10.13
N LEU A 133 -4.46 14.53 8.89
CA LEU A 133 -3.18 14.92 8.29
C LEU A 133 -3.27 16.34 7.77
N LYS A 134 -2.12 17.01 7.70
CA LYS A 134 -2.04 18.25 6.92
C LYS A 134 -2.21 17.94 5.42
N PRO A 135 -2.82 18.83 4.61
CA PRO A 135 -3.15 18.54 3.20
C PRO A 135 -1.95 18.03 2.39
N MET A 136 -0.81 18.71 2.45
CA MET A 136 0.43 18.29 1.78
C MET A 136 0.90 16.87 2.17
N ILE A 137 0.69 16.48 3.42
CA ILE A 137 1.09 15.17 3.94
C ILE A 137 0.14 14.11 3.40
N ALA A 138 -1.16 14.37 3.43
CA ALA A 138 -2.18 13.49 2.86
C ALA A 138 -1.92 13.24 1.36
N ASP A 139 -1.64 14.28 0.59
CA ASP A 139 -1.30 14.19 -0.84
C ASP A 139 -0.03 13.36 -1.07
N TYR A 140 1.02 13.61 -0.30
CA TYR A 140 2.27 12.87 -0.40
C TYR A 140 2.09 11.39 -0.06
N VAL A 141 1.41 11.09 1.04
CA VAL A 141 1.14 9.72 1.50
C VAL A 141 0.25 9.00 0.50
N THR A 142 -0.78 9.65 -0.04
CA THR A 142 -1.64 9.12 -1.11
C THR A 142 -0.85 8.82 -2.36
N SER A 143 -0.03 9.78 -2.82
CA SER A 143 0.79 9.59 -4.03
C SER A 143 1.79 8.45 -3.87
N ARG A 144 2.39 8.32 -2.68
CA ARG A 144 3.30 7.20 -2.37
C ARG A 144 2.55 5.87 -2.31
N PHE A 145 1.37 5.85 -1.69
CA PHE A 145 0.51 4.68 -1.64
C PHE A 145 0.15 4.23 -3.06
N ILE A 146 -0.34 5.14 -3.91
CA ILE A 146 -0.67 4.85 -5.32
C ILE A 146 0.56 4.42 -6.11
N ALA A 147 1.72 5.06 -5.92
CA ALA A 147 2.95 4.68 -6.60
C ALA A 147 3.40 3.26 -6.27
N GLN A 148 3.19 2.81 -5.02
CA GLN A 148 3.43 1.41 -4.62
C GLN A 148 2.56 0.42 -5.41
N PHE A 149 1.36 0.81 -5.85
CA PHE A 149 0.53 -0.01 -6.74
C PHE A 149 0.93 0.16 -8.21
N ARG A 150 1.25 1.38 -8.67
CA ARG A 150 1.57 1.67 -10.07
C ARG A 150 2.92 1.12 -10.53
N GLU A 151 3.94 1.07 -9.66
CA GLU A 151 5.21 0.42 -9.99
C GLU A 151 5.04 -1.10 -10.11
N ASN A 152 4.04 -1.67 -9.44
CA ASN A 152 3.65 -3.07 -9.62
C ASN A 152 2.79 -3.26 -10.88
N ASP A 153 1.88 -2.34 -11.22
CA ASP A 153 1.04 -2.38 -12.43
C ASP A 153 1.80 -2.05 -13.73
N ALA A 154 3.09 -1.72 -13.65
CA ALA A 154 3.91 -1.56 -14.84
C ALA A 154 3.93 -2.89 -15.60
N ALA A 155 3.33 -2.89 -16.79
CA ALA A 155 3.20 -4.04 -17.68
C ALA A 155 4.45 -4.95 -17.64
N PRO A 156 4.28 -6.28 -17.65
CA PRO A 156 5.41 -7.20 -17.65
C PRO A 156 6.40 -6.75 -18.70
N ARG A 157 7.65 -6.56 -18.29
CA ARG A 157 8.75 -6.34 -19.22
C ARG A 157 8.89 -7.62 -20.03
N PHE A 158 8.13 -7.71 -21.12
CA PHE A 158 8.29 -8.75 -22.11
C PHE A 158 9.72 -8.64 -22.62
N GLY A 159 10.54 -9.62 -22.23
CA GLY A 159 11.83 -9.84 -22.87
C GLY A 159 11.58 -10.03 -24.36
N SER A 160 11.97 -9.03 -25.14
CA SER A 160 11.96 -9.11 -26.59
C SER A 160 12.90 -10.23 -27.03
N GLY A 161 12.34 -11.32 -27.54
CA GLY A 161 13.07 -12.29 -28.34
C GLY A 161 12.74 -13.75 -28.05
N GLN A 162 11.68 -14.28 -28.64
CA GLN A 162 11.83 -15.33 -29.67
C GLN A 162 10.49 -15.65 -30.32
N GLN A 163 10.55 -15.62 -31.64
CA GLN A 163 9.50 -15.94 -32.59
C GLN A 163 9.38 -17.46 -32.73
N LEU A 164 8.21 -18.04 -32.46
CA LEU A 164 7.87 -19.39 -32.91
C LEU A 164 6.43 -19.42 -33.43
N SER A 165 6.32 -19.68 -34.73
CA SER A 165 5.09 -19.96 -35.48
C SER A 165 4.52 -21.36 -35.14
N PRO A 166 3.25 -21.64 -35.46
CA PRO A 166 2.51 -22.76 -34.90
C PRO A 166 2.68 -24.03 -35.74
N GLN A 167 2.90 -25.18 -35.09
CA GLN A 167 2.56 -26.47 -35.68
C GLN A 167 1.94 -27.37 -34.61
N GLY A 168 0.75 -27.88 -34.95
CA GLY A 168 -0.06 -28.74 -34.12
C GLY A 168 0.55 -30.14 -33.92
N GLY A 169 0.12 -30.77 -32.84
CA GLY A 169 0.46 -32.14 -32.47
C GLY A 169 0.27 -32.28 -30.97
N GLY A 170 -0.93 -32.70 -30.57
CA GLY A 170 -1.35 -32.69 -29.16
C GLY A 170 -0.39 -33.42 -28.22
N ILE A 171 -0.18 -32.82 -27.04
CA ILE A 171 0.48 -33.44 -25.89
C ILE A 171 -0.53 -33.44 -24.74
N ARG A 172 -0.88 -34.63 -24.27
CA ARG A 172 -1.72 -34.85 -23.09
C ARG A 172 -0.94 -34.52 -21.83
N LEU A 173 -1.65 -33.85 -20.91
CA LEU A 173 -1.25 -33.40 -19.60
C LEU A 173 -0.66 -34.54 -18.74
N THR A 174 0.48 -34.30 -18.10
CA THR A 174 0.93 -35.11 -16.96
C THR A 174 1.10 -34.20 -15.75
N ALA A 175 0.46 -34.61 -14.67
CA ALA A 175 0.20 -33.89 -13.41
C ALA A 175 1.33 -32.99 -12.88
N ALA A 176 0.96 -31.74 -12.57
CA ALA A 176 1.71 -30.90 -11.64
C ALA A 176 1.80 -31.59 -10.27
N LYS A 177 3.01 -31.69 -9.73
CA LYS A 177 3.35 -32.47 -8.52
C LYS A 177 2.88 -31.83 -7.20
N LEU A 178 2.01 -30.82 -7.27
CA LEU A 178 1.42 -30.11 -6.14
C LEU A 178 -0.10 -30.17 -6.28
N ALA A 179 -0.81 -30.61 -5.24
CA ALA A 179 -2.26 -30.52 -5.22
C ALA A 179 -2.64 -29.02 -5.19
N PRO A 180 -3.32 -28.49 -6.22
CA PRO A 180 -3.61 -27.06 -6.29
C PRO A 180 -4.59 -26.65 -5.18
N VAL A 181 -4.36 -25.47 -4.63
CA VAL A 181 -5.27 -24.82 -3.68
C VAL A 181 -6.49 -24.33 -4.46
N ASN A 182 -7.65 -24.92 -4.18
CA ASN A 182 -8.89 -24.56 -4.85
C ASN A 182 -9.55 -23.36 -4.14
N LEU A 183 -9.69 -22.24 -4.85
CA LEU A 183 -10.23 -21.00 -4.29
C LEU A 183 -11.76 -20.95 -4.32
N SER A 184 -12.44 -21.69 -5.21
CA SER A 184 -13.91 -21.75 -5.26
C SER A 184 -14.58 -22.09 -3.91
N PRO A 185 -14.13 -23.11 -3.13
CA PRO A 185 -14.67 -23.41 -1.81
C PRO A 185 -14.54 -22.29 -0.77
N TRP A 186 -13.62 -21.34 -0.96
CA TRP A 186 -13.43 -20.24 0.00
C TRP A 186 -14.67 -19.36 0.10
N PHE A 187 -15.43 -19.19 -0.99
CA PHE A 187 -16.72 -18.48 -1.00
C PHE A 187 -17.78 -19.14 -0.11
N GLN A 188 -17.60 -20.42 0.22
CA GLN A 188 -18.49 -21.18 1.11
C GLN A 188 -17.89 -21.37 2.50
N ASN A 189 -16.85 -20.60 2.86
CA ASN A 189 -16.08 -20.74 4.09
C ASN A 189 -15.39 -22.10 4.29
N HIS A 190 -15.07 -22.81 3.20
CA HIS A 190 -14.29 -24.04 3.24
C HIS A 190 -12.85 -23.75 2.78
N PHE A 191 -11.86 -24.07 3.62
CA PHE A 191 -10.45 -23.72 3.40
C PHE A 191 -9.55 -24.96 3.46
N GLN A 192 -8.52 -24.98 2.60
CA GLN A 192 -7.54 -26.06 2.56
C GLN A 192 -6.59 -26.05 3.78
N PRO A 193 -6.01 -27.21 4.14
CA PRO A 193 -5.00 -27.30 5.19
C PRO A 193 -3.82 -26.34 4.95
N GLY A 194 -3.37 -25.67 6.01
CA GLY A 194 -2.28 -24.68 5.96
C GLY A 194 -2.74 -23.24 5.66
N TRP A 195 -3.94 -23.06 5.11
CA TRP A 195 -4.56 -21.74 4.94
C TRP A 195 -5.37 -21.36 6.17
N GLN A 196 -5.04 -20.22 6.76
CA GLN A 196 -5.66 -19.76 8.00
C GLN A 196 -6.35 -18.41 7.78
N ALA A 197 -7.39 -18.15 8.58
CA ALA A 197 -8.04 -16.85 8.63
C ALA A 197 -7.00 -15.79 8.98
N LEU A 198 -6.99 -14.68 8.24
CA LEU A 198 -5.98 -13.63 8.38
C LEU A 198 -5.76 -13.20 9.83
N ASP A 199 -6.82 -13.15 10.63
CA ASP A 199 -6.80 -12.80 12.06
C ASP A 199 -5.85 -13.68 12.91
N ARG A 200 -5.54 -14.90 12.46
CA ARG A 200 -4.63 -15.84 13.16
C ARG A 200 -3.15 -15.64 12.86
N LEU A 201 -2.79 -14.83 11.87
CA LEU A 201 -1.39 -14.66 11.46
C LEU A 201 -0.51 -14.12 12.58
N PHE A 202 -1.09 -13.43 13.55
CA PHE A 202 -0.38 -12.82 14.67
C PHE A 202 -0.91 -13.26 16.04
N GLU A 203 -1.67 -14.36 16.11
CA GLU A 203 -2.02 -14.99 17.39
C GLU A 203 -0.72 -15.47 18.07
N GLY A 204 -0.36 -14.86 19.21
CA GLY A 204 0.81 -15.23 20.01
C GLY A 204 2.01 -14.26 19.96
N SER A 205 2.00 -13.24 19.10
CA SER A 205 2.98 -12.15 19.20
C SER A 205 2.52 -11.15 20.27
N ALA A 206 3.39 -10.82 21.23
CA ALA A 206 3.11 -9.85 22.32
C ALA A 206 2.97 -8.39 21.83
N THR A 207 2.66 -8.17 20.55
CA THR A 207 2.42 -6.86 19.95
C THR A 207 1.20 -6.95 19.01
N PRO A 208 0.41 -5.86 18.92
CA PRO A 208 -0.93 -5.86 18.38
C PRO A 208 -0.90 -5.83 16.86
N ALA A 209 -1.99 -6.23 16.24
CA ALA A 209 -2.18 -6.39 14.80
C ALA A 209 -2.25 -5.06 13.99
N TRP A 210 -1.28 -4.15 14.13
CA TRP A 210 -1.27 -2.88 13.39
C TRP A 210 -0.87 -3.07 11.91
N ARG A 211 -0.08 -4.10 11.59
CA ARG A 211 0.33 -4.41 10.20
C ARG A 211 -0.77 -4.91 9.25
N PHE A 212 -2.01 -5.11 9.70
CA PHE A 212 -3.14 -5.36 8.78
C PHE A 212 -3.69 -4.09 8.10
N ARG A 213 -2.98 -2.96 8.21
CA ARG A 213 -3.34 -1.70 7.53
C ARG A 213 -2.89 -1.67 6.06
N SER A 214 -1.93 -2.52 5.65
CA SER A 214 -1.52 -2.71 4.23
C SER A 214 -2.59 -3.41 3.37
N THR A 215 -3.58 -4.05 4.00
CA THR A 215 -4.70 -4.73 3.32
C THR A 215 -5.91 -3.81 3.07
N PHE A 216 -5.68 -2.51 2.86
CA PHE A 216 -6.77 -1.51 2.75
C PHE A 216 -7.76 -1.86 1.62
N ASN A 217 -7.25 -2.31 0.48
CA ASN A 217 -8.05 -2.76 -0.69
C ASN A 217 -8.87 -4.02 -0.41
N LEU A 218 -8.60 -4.71 0.70
CA LEU A 218 -9.23 -5.98 1.02
C LEU A 218 -10.31 -5.81 2.10
N ARG A 219 -10.54 -4.63 2.69
CA ARG A 219 -11.45 -4.44 3.84
C ARG A 219 -12.95 -4.47 3.50
N ASP A 220 -13.32 -4.66 2.25
CA ASP A 220 -14.71 -4.98 1.92
C ASP A 220 -15.07 -6.33 2.58
N GLY A 221 -16.17 -6.38 3.32
CA GLY A 221 -16.68 -7.62 3.95
C GLY A 221 -17.04 -8.71 2.93
N ARG A 222 -17.02 -8.39 1.64
CA ARG A 222 -17.18 -9.33 0.52
C ARG A 222 -15.86 -10.00 0.09
N VAL A 223 -14.72 -9.55 0.60
CA VAL A 223 -13.39 -10.08 0.27
C VAL A 223 -12.99 -11.15 1.27
N ILE A 224 -12.70 -12.35 0.77
CA ILE A 224 -12.24 -13.48 1.58
C ILE A 224 -10.72 -13.52 1.56
N LYS A 225 -10.10 -13.47 2.75
CA LYS A 225 -8.63 -13.40 2.90
C LYS A 225 -8.09 -14.54 3.71
N ARG A 226 -7.09 -15.25 3.20
CA ARG A 226 -6.40 -16.28 3.95
C ARG A 226 -4.90 -16.10 3.80
N PHE A 227 -4.16 -16.62 4.77
CA PHE A 227 -2.71 -16.64 4.71
C PHE A 227 -2.16 -18.05 4.92
N LYS A 228 -0.96 -18.28 4.41
CA LYS A 228 -0.14 -19.45 4.68
C LYS A 228 1.25 -19.02 5.11
N ARG A 229 1.77 -19.60 6.20
CA ARG A 229 3.16 -19.39 6.64
C ARG A 229 4.08 -20.32 5.86
N ILE A 230 5.09 -19.74 5.23
CA ILE A 230 6.06 -20.42 4.39
C ILE A 230 7.43 -20.28 5.06
N PRO A 231 8.07 -21.36 5.52
CA PRO A 231 9.44 -21.33 5.99
C PRO A 231 10.35 -21.07 4.79
N PHE A 232 11.01 -19.91 4.77
CA PHE A 232 11.72 -19.45 3.57
C PHE A 232 13.25 -19.48 3.74
N ASP A 233 13.75 -19.22 4.94
CA ASP A 233 15.17 -19.38 5.26
C ASP A 233 15.31 -20.36 6.44
N GLN A 234 15.70 -21.60 6.14
CA GLN A 234 15.89 -22.63 7.17
C GLN A 234 17.10 -22.35 8.06
N ALA A 235 18.12 -21.64 7.56
CA ALA A 235 19.32 -21.31 8.34
C ALA A 235 19.05 -20.22 9.38
N LYS A 236 18.13 -19.29 9.09
CA LYS A 236 17.73 -18.22 10.01
C LYS A 236 16.33 -18.41 10.62
N ALA A 237 15.69 -19.55 10.37
CA ALA A 237 14.31 -19.85 10.75
C ALA A 237 13.29 -18.75 10.36
N ARG A 238 13.54 -18.03 9.26
CA ARG A 238 12.66 -16.94 8.82
C ARG A 238 11.47 -17.50 8.07
N HIS A 239 10.31 -16.93 8.38
CA HIS A 239 9.05 -17.30 7.78
C HIS A 239 8.47 -16.11 7.02
N VAL A 240 7.97 -16.37 5.82
CA VAL A 240 7.20 -15.42 5.02
C VAL A 240 5.74 -15.84 5.08
N ALA A 241 4.85 -14.89 5.34
CA ALA A 241 3.41 -15.10 5.23
C ALA A 241 2.96 -14.71 3.82
N LEU A 242 2.43 -15.68 3.08
CA LEU A 242 1.75 -15.45 1.82
C LEU A 242 0.27 -15.22 2.11
N VAL A 243 -0.24 -14.04 1.77
CA VAL A 243 -1.63 -13.64 1.91
C VAL A 243 -2.28 -13.66 0.52
N VAL A 244 -3.43 -14.32 0.44
CA VAL A 244 -4.26 -14.36 -0.76
C VAL A 244 -5.65 -13.87 -0.40
N ALA A 245 -6.18 -12.98 -1.22
CA ALA A 245 -7.51 -12.44 -1.07
C ALA A 245 -8.28 -12.53 -2.39
N ILE A 246 -9.56 -12.89 -2.27
CA ILE A 246 -10.46 -13.05 -3.42
C ILE A 246 -11.78 -12.32 -3.20
N SER A 247 -12.34 -11.78 -4.27
CA SER A 247 -13.69 -11.20 -4.31
C SER A 247 -14.35 -11.43 -5.65
N ARG A 248 -15.69 -11.49 -5.69
CA ARG A 248 -16.44 -11.56 -6.94
C ARG A 248 -16.64 -10.16 -7.53
N GLU A 249 -16.37 -10.03 -8.82
CA GLU A 249 -16.54 -8.79 -9.58
C GLU A 249 -17.43 -9.11 -10.80
N GLY A 250 -18.75 -8.93 -10.65
CA GLY A 250 -19.73 -9.36 -11.65
C GLY A 250 -20.11 -10.85 -11.56
N ASP A 251 -20.63 -11.41 -12.66
CA ASP A 251 -21.27 -12.74 -12.66
C ASP A 251 -20.27 -13.92 -12.67
N GLN A 252 -19.11 -13.76 -13.31
CA GLN A 252 -18.13 -14.86 -13.47
C GLN A 252 -16.67 -14.47 -13.19
N SER A 253 -16.35 -13.19 -13.01
CA SER A 253 -14.97 -12.77 -12.74
C SER A 253 -14.66 -12.76 -11.24
N ILE A 254 -13.50 -13.31 -10.90
CA ILE A 254 -12.94 -13.32 -9.56
C ILE A 254 -11.71 -12.42 -9.58
N ARG A 255 -11.72 -11.36 -8.77
CA ARG A 255 -10.53 -10.55 -8.50
C ARG A 255 -9.68 -11.26 -7.45
N ILE A 256 -8.40 -11.41 -7.74
CA ILE A 256 -7.39 -12.01 -6.86
C ILE A 256 -6.31 -10.98 -6.53
N SER A 257 -5.97 -10.90 -5.25
CA SER A 257 -4.89 -10.08 -4.73
C SER A 257 -3.94 -10.95 -3.91
N VAL A 258 -2.64 -10.85 -4.20
CA VAL A 258 -1.61 -11.70 -3.59
C VAL A 258 -0.49 -10.84 -3.02
N GLN A 259 -0.17 -11.07 -1.74
CA GLN A 259 0.79 -10.28 -0.99
C GLN A 259 1.73 -11.20 -0.19
N ALA A 260 3.01 -10.87 -0.15
CA ALA A 260 3.99 -11.49 0.73
C ALA A 260 4.45 -10.51 1.80
N GLN A 261 4.49 -10.97 3.05
CA GLN A 261 4.91 -10.17 4.19
C GLN A 261 5.68 -11.02 5.21
N PRO A 262 6.47 -10.43 6.12
CA PRO A 262 7.12 -11.19 7.19
C PRO A 262 6.08 -11.91 8.05
N ALA A 263 6.33 -13.16 8.42
CA ALA A 263 5.44 -13.87 9.34
C ALA A 263 5.57 -13.36 10.79
N ASN A 264 6.71 -12.74 11.13
CA ASN A 264 6.99 -12.14 12.44
C ASN A 264 7.17 -10.62 12.32
N ILE A 265 6.59 -9.88 13.26
CA ILE A 265 6.53 -8.41 13.23
C ILE A 265 7.88 -7.70 13.43
N THR A 266 8.83 -8.36 14.08
CA THR A 266 10.20 -7.84 14.31
C THR A 266 11.13 -8.11 13.14
N GLU A 267 10.67 -8.82 12.11
CA GLU A 267 11.46 -9.19 10.95
C GLU A 267 11.09 -8.32 9.75
N LEU A 268 12.08 -8.04 8.90
CA LEU A 268 11.89 -7.51 7.55
C LEU A 268 11.82 -8.68 6.57
N LEU A 269 11.29 -8.42 5.38
CA LEU A 269 11.36 -9.40 4.31
C LEU A 269 12.83 -9.75 3.99
N PRO A 270 13.12 -10.99 3.58
CA PRO A 270 14.44 -11.34 3.09
C PRO A 270 14.84 -10.42 1.94
N VAL A 271 16.12 -10.01 1.93
CA VAL A 271 16.67 -9.20 0.83
C VAL A 271 16.58 -9.99 -0.47
N SER A 272 16.21 -9.31 -1.55
CA SER A 272 16.04 -9.89 -2.88
C SER A 272 14.98 -11.00 -2.94
N LEU A 273 13.93 -10.92 -2.12
CA LEU A 273 12.76 -11.77 -2.26
C LEU A 273 11.91 -11.28 -3.45
N ALA A 274 11.66 -12.16 -4.40
CA ALA A 274 10.75 -11.97 -5.51
C ALA A 274 9.43 -12.70 -5.24
N LEU A 275 8.31 -12.03 -5.51
CA LEU A 275 6.96 -12.60 -5.59
C LEU A 275 6.54 -12.62 -7.06
N ASN A 276 6.37 -13.80 -7.62
CA ASN A 276 6.07 -14.02 -9.03
C ASN A 276 4.69 -14.64 -9.20
N LEU A 277 3.92 -14.11 -10.16
CA LEU A 277 2.74 -14.74 -10.71
C LEU A 277 3.14 -15.52 -11.95
N LEU A 278 2.75 -16.78 -12.02
CA LEU A 278 3.03 -17.68 -13.11
C LEU A 278 1.71 -18.26 -13.65
N ASP A 279 1.65 -18.54 -14.95
CA ASP A 279 0.55 -19.31 -15.53
C ASP A 279 0.67 -20.82 -15.22
N ALA A 280 -0.23 -21.62 -15.80
CA ALA A 280 -0.23 -23.08 -15.69
C ALA A 280 1.03 -23.75 -16.28
N ASP A 281 1.70 -23.09 -17.25
CA ASP A 281 2.91 -23.55 -17.93
C ASP A 281 4.20 -23.06 -17.24
N ALA A 282 4.05 -22.41 -16.07
CA ALA A 282 5.14 -21.78 -15.31
C ALA A 282 5.84 -20.62 -16.05
N THR A 283 5.13 -19.94 -16.96
CA THR A 283 5.57 -18.69 -17.56
C THR A 283 5.31 -17.54 -16.58
N VAL A 284 6.31 -16.68 -16.34
CA VAL A 284 6.16 -15.53 -15.44
C VAL A 284 5.29 -14.47 -16.10
N LEU A 285 4.12 -14.20 -15.51
CA LEU A 285 3.18 -13.18 -15.94
C LEU A 285 3.43 -11.83 -15.25
N ALA A 286 3.83 -11.85 -13.98
CA ALA A 286 4.18 -10.65 -13.22
C ALA A 286 5.20 -11.00 -12.13
N SER A 287 6.04 -10.03 -11.75
CA SER A 287 7.08 -10.22 -10.74
C SER A 287 7.31 -8.92 -9.98
N VAL A 288 7.42 -9.02 -8.66
CA VAL A 288 7.71 -7.90 -7.76
C VAL A 288 8.82 -8.33 -6.82
N GLU A 289 9.87 -7.54 -6.75
CA GLU A 289 11.02 -7.79 -5.88
C GLU A 289 11.04 -6.81 -4.69
N THR A 290 11.46 -7.30 -3.52
CA THR A 290 11.68 -6.46 -2.35
C THR A 290 12.77 -5.41 -2.61
N GLN A 291 12.45 -4.16 -2.32
CA GLN A 291 13.41 -3.07 -2.19
C GLN A 291 13.85 -2.90 -0.72
N GLU A 292 14.92 -2.13 -0.49
CA GLU A 292 15.36 -1.79 0.87
C GLU A 292 14.21 -1.15 1.65
N GLU A 293 13.94 -1.67 2.85
CA GLU A 293 12.86 -1.26 3.77
C GLU A 293 11.42 -1.72 3.42
N ASP A 294 11.22 -2.56 2.39
CA ASP A 294 9.87 -3.07 2.09
C ASP A 294 9.33 -3.94 3.24
N LEU A 295 8.17 -3.51 3.75
CA LEU A 295 7.44 -4.18 4.82
C LEU A 295 6.54 -5.31 4.30
N PHE A 296 6.20 -5.25 3.01
CA PHE A 296 5.49 -6.26 2.25
C PHE A 296 5.74 -6.01 0.76
N ILE A 297 5.52 -7.02 -0.07
CA ILE A 297 5.42 -6.91 -1.52
C ILE A 297 4.08 -7.47 -1.97
N GLN A 298 3.49 -6.92 -3.02
CA GLN A 298 2.18 -7.31 -3.51
C GLN A 298 2.22 -7.36 -5.03
N LEU A 299 1.61 -8.38 -5.63
CA LEU A 299 1.38 -8.43 -7.07
C LEU A 299 0.26 -7.44 -7.46
N PRO A 300 0.26 -6.92 -8.71
CA PRO A 300 -0.92 -6.32 -9.30
C PRO A 300 -2.14 -7.18 -9.05
N ASP A 301 -3.28 -6.54 -8.82
CA ASP A 301 -4.52 -7.30 -8.78
C ASP A 301 -4.79 -7.88 -10.17
N PHE A 302 -5.15 -9.16 -10.20
CA PHE A 302 -5.46 -9.86 -11.44
C PHE A 302 -6.82 -10.53 -11.32
N TYR A 303 -7.35 -10.93 -12.47
CA TYR A 303 -8.69 -11.48 -12.58
C TYR A 303 -8.60 -12.85 -13.21
N GLY A 304 -9.53 -13.73 -12.83
CA GLY A 304 -9.71 -14.99 -13.51
C GLY A 304 -11.11 -15.54 -13.38
N GLU A 305 -11.36 -16.60 -14.12
CA GLU A 305 -12.63 -17.31 -14.19
C GLU A 305 -12.54 -18.69 -13.51
N PRO A 306 -13.66 -19.26 -13.03
CA PRO A 306 -13.67 -20.58 -12.43
C PRO A 306 -13.04 -21.66 -13.33
N GLY A 307 -12.12 -22.43 -12.78
CA GLY A 307 -11.37 -23.48 -13.49
C GLY A 307 -10.01 -23.06 -14.05
N GLU A 308 -9.70 -21.76 -14.10
CA GLU A 308 -8.35 -21.30 -14.46
C GLU A 308 -7.33 -21.63 -13.37
N GLN A 309 -6.08 -21.86 -13.78
CA GLN A 309 -4.97 -22.23 -12.90
C GLN A 309 -3.85 -21.21 -13.00
N PHE A 310 -3.25 -20.90 -11.86
CA PHE A 310 -2.09 -20.04 -11.76
C PHE A 310 -1.19 -20.52 -10.63
N ASN A 311 0.09 -20.14 -10.67
CA ASN A 311 1.04 -20.43 -9.61
C ASN A 311 1.59 -19.14 -9.03
N ILE A 312 1.77 -19.13 -7.71
CA ILE A 312 2.48 -18.05 -7.02
C ILE A 312 3.81 -18.60 -6.54
N GLN A 313 4.89 -17.93 -6.90
CA GLN A 313 6.23 -18.30 -6.50
C GLN A 313 6.86 -17.21 -5.65
N LEU A 314 7.46 -17.62 -4.54
CA LEU A 314 8.38 -16.85 -3.73
C LEU A 314 9.79 -17.35 -4.02
N SER A 315 10.68 -16.50 -4.50
CA SER A 315 12.05 -16.90 -4.82
C SER A 315 13.08 -15.86 -4.40
N ASN A 316 14.27 -16.31 -4.03
CA ASN A 316 15.48 -15.49 -3.93
C ASN A 316 16.69 -16.33 -4.36
N ALA A 317 17.91 -15.81 -4.16
CA ALA A 317 19.13 -16.52 -4.53
C ALA A 317 19.35 -17.88 -3.81
N TYR A 318 18.63 -18.15 -2.71
CA TYR A 318 18.89 -19.29 -1.82
C TYR A 318 17.70 -20.22 -1.61
N ALA A 319 16.49 -19.74 -1.88
CA ALA A 319 15.24 -20.44 -1.61
C ALA A 319 14.23 -20.18 -2.72
N ASN A 320 13.42 -21.21 -3.01
CA ASN A 320 12.33 -21.14 -3.97
C ASN A 320 11.15 -21.94 -3.42
N HIS A 321 9.98 -21.32 -3.39
CA HIS A 321 8.75 -21.93 -2.93
C HIS A 321 7.61 -21.57 -3.88
N THR A 322 6.88 -22.58 -4.37
CA THR A 322 5.76 -22.38 -5.30
C THR A 322 4.48 -22.96 -4.72
N GLU A 323 3.39 -22.20 -4.79
CA GLU A 323 2.03 -22.63 -4.47
C GLU A 323 1.18 -22.60 -5.75
N ALA A 324 0.50 -23.71 -6.04
CA ALA A 324 -0.41 -23.82 -7.18
C ALA A 324 -1.84 -23.51 -6.74
N PHE A 325 -2.59 -22.79 -7.57
CA PHE A 325 -3.97 -22.39 -7.31
C PHE A 325 -4.88 -22.75 -8.49
N VAL A 326 -6.14 -23.03 -8.18
CA VAL A 326 -7.23 -23.17 -9.15
C VAL A 326 -8.43 -22.35 -8.67
N LEU A 327 -9.04 -21.59 -9.58
CA LEU A 327 -10.17 -20.72 -9.27
C LEU A 327 -11.49 -21.46 -9.12
#